data_AF-A0A0V1NPW2-F1
#
_entry.id   AF-A0A0V1NPW2-F1
#
_cell.length_a   1.000
_cell.length_b   1.000
_cell.length_c   1.000
_cell.angle_alpha   90.00
_cell.angle_beta   90.00
_cell.angle_gamma   90.00
#
_symmetry.space_group_name_H-M   'P 1'
#
loop_
_entity.id
_entity.type
_entity.pdbx_description
1 polymer ?
#
loop_
_entity_poly.entity_id
_entity_poly.type
_entity_poly.pdbx_seq_one_letter_code
_entity_poly.pdbx_strand_id
1 'polypeptide(L)'
;MCSEISRLACLALYKNLQHTAKSISNYSYREFFIRRIRDHFRANIHESDLNKRQALFSEGAQALEVLKRQKVLMASNGDLRMCPKCKATDYSNKNFKLMISECGHMLCQVCVDVLFVRHSASCPECGQLLKRSSFWEMLYDDPLVEKEIFHRKKLQKIYNLKEDDFPDLRSYNDYLEQFEEIVFNMVYDRDLEQTKQMVADFARANEDLIAKNRNRLSKDQEWIERAIDDQEKMRSRLLEYKQQEQHEAGMNSAAKRAGAREILNELMHSDVPAEMVIMNKKHQQIVEHAKLAKVNQAGVVESSKPFQTFQSQGTYSALNVDGVRYEYIAETLVPNIDVDFANNDQLEKRKFYLNARMPSPDKLAGGFSVMLPLGRAVQEAFCDVLFNCNL
;
A
#
# COMPACT_ATOMS: atom_id res chain seq x y z
N MET A 1 46.23 25.41 -8.56
CA MET A 1 47.12 24.52 -7.77
C MET A 1 46.26 23.73 -6.81
N CYS A 2 45.92 22.48 -7.13
CA CYS A 2 45.21 21.62 -6.18
C CYS A 2 46.21 21.16 -5.11
N SER A 3 45.99 21.58 -3.87
CA SER A 3 46.71 21.03 -2.72
C SER A 3 46.47 19.53 -2.66
N GLU A 4 47.54 18.75 -2.72
CA GLU A 4 47.47 17.29 -2.61
C GLU A 4 46.84 16.89 -1.26
N ILE A 5 45.78 16.09 -1.30
CA ILE A 5 45.14 15.61 -0.07
C ILE A 5 46.01 14.52 0.54
N SER A 6 46.53 14.77 1.74
CA SER A 6 47.40 13.82 2.42
C SER A 6 46.63 12.57 2.86
N ARG A 7 47.32 11.42 2.87
CA ARG A 7 46.79 10.16 3.41
C ARG A 7 46.29 10.29 4.85
N LEU A 8 46.94 11.14 5.64
CA LEU A 8 46.56 11.46 7.02
C LEU A 8 45.18 12.14 7.07
N ALA A 9 44.90 13.08 6.17
CA ALA A 9 43.60 13.74 6.09
C ALA A 9 42.48 12.73 5.76
N CYS A 10 42.71 11.82 4.81
CA CYS A 10 41.74 10.76 4.48
C CYS A 10 41.47 9.82 5.67
N LEU A 11 42.52 9.45 6.41
CA LEU A 11 42.37 8.62 7.62
C LEU A 11 41.64 9.36 8.74
N ALA A 12 41.86 10.66 8.90
CA ALA A 12 41.12 11.48 9.86
C ALA A 12 39.63 11.56 9.50
N LEU A 13 39.32 11.78 8.22
CA LEU A 13 37.95 11.77 7.71
C LEU A 13 37.25 10.43 7.96
N TYR A 14 37.93 9.31 7.67
CA TYR A 14 37.41 7.96 7.95
C TYR A 14 37.08 7.77 9.43
N LYS A 15 38.00 8.15 10.33
CA LYS A 15 37.80 8.03 11.77
C LYS A 15 36.63 8.90 12.24
N ASN A 16 36.49 10.11 11.72
CA ASN A 16 35.39 11.01 12.05
C ASN A 16 34.03 10.46 11.58
N LEU A 17 33.97 9.91 10.37
CA LEU A 17 32.78 9.22 9.85
C LEU A 17 32.41 8.01 10.72
N GLN A 18 33.38 7.13 11.01
CA GLN A 18 33.20 5.97 11.89
C GLN A 18 32.71 6.37 13.29
N HIS A 19 33.33 7.38 13.90
CA HIS A 19 32.96 7.83 15.24
C HIS A 19 31.56 8.46 15.27
N THR A 20 31.23 9.28 14.28
CA THR A 20 29.89 9.89 14.16
C THR A 20 28.83 8.82 13.94
N ALA A 21 29.08 7.85 13.05
CA ALA A 21 28.15 6.74 12.79
C ALA A 21 27.90 5.90 14.05
N LYS A 22 28.95 5.56 14.81
CA LYS A 22 28.84 4.83 16.08
C LYS A 22 28.01 5.55 17.14
N SER A 23 28.00 6.88 17.10
CA SER A 23 27.22 7.70 18.03
C SER A 23 25.74 7.86 17.66
N ILE A 24 25.27 7.22 16.59
CA ILE A 24 23.84 7.17 16.25
C ILE A 24 23.15 6.17 17.18
N SER A 25 22.03 6.57 17.80
CA SER A 25 21.24 5.77 18.76
C SER A 25 20.60 4.55 18.10
N ASN A 26 19.94 4.74 16.95
CA ASN A 26 19.25 3.69 16.22
C ASN A 26 20.23 2.64 15.66
N TYR A 27 20.03 1.37 16.04
CA TYR A 27 20.91 0.25 15.69
C TYR A 27 21.01 0.02 14.17
N SER A 28 19.88 -0.03 13.46
CA SER A 28 19.85 -0.32 12.03
C SER A 28 20.59 0.72 11.21
N TYR A 29 20.38 2.00 11.52
CA TYR A 29 21.10 3.10 10.85
C TYR A 29 22.59 3.11 11.21
N ARG A 30 22.93 2.88 12.48
CA ARG A 30 24.33 2.78 12.93
C ARG A 30 25.08 1.71 12.16
N GLU A 31 24.55 0.49 12.07
CA GLU A 31 25.21 -0.61 11.35
C GLU A 31 25.27 -0.36 9.84
N PHE A 32 24.20 0.17 9.24
CA PHE A 32 24.17 0.55 7.83
C PHE A 32 25.29 1.55 7.49
N PHE A 33 25.40 2.65 8.24
CA PHE A 33 26.42 3.66 7.99
C PHE A 33 27.83 3.11 8.25
N ILE A 34 28.04 2.37 9.34
CA ILE A 34 29.36 1.76 9.63
C ILE A 34 29.81 0.85 8.49
N ARG A 35 28.91 -0.01 7.99
CA ARG A 35 29.19 -0.91 6.85
C ARG A 35 29.50 -0.11 5.59
N ARG A 36 28.61 0.82 5.22
CA ARG A 36 28.77 1.63 4.01
C ARG A 36 30.07 2.44 4.02
N ILE A 37 30.43 3.05 5.16
CA ILE A 37 31.71 3.77 5.30
C ILE A 37 32.90 2.82 5.09
N ARG A 38 32.86 1.61 5.65
CA ARG A 38 33.94 0.62 5.43
C ARG A 38 34.06 0.20 3.98
N ASP A 39 32.93 -0.08 3.34
CA ASP A 39 32.89 -0.58 1.96
C ASP A 39 33.42 0.48 0.97
N HIS A 40 32.98 1.74 1.10
CA HIS A 40 33.46 2.83 0.26
C HIS A 40 34.97 3.10 0.45
N PHE A 41 35.46 3.06 1.68
CA PHE A 41 36.90 3.27 1.91
C PHE A 41 37.73 2.09 1.38
N ARG A 42 37.29 0.83 1.59
CA ARG A 42 37.97 -0.35 1.06
C ARG A 42 38.07 -0.34 -0.46
N ALA A 43 36.98 0.04 -1.13
CA ALA A 43 36.93 0.10 -2.60
C ALA A 43 37.92 1.14 -3.18
N ASN A 44 38.22 2.22 -2.45
CA ASN A 44 39.01 3.35 -2.96
C ASN A 44 40.38 3.52 -2.25
N ILE A 45 40.86 2.53 -1.47
CA ILE A 45 42.13 2.62 -0.72
C ILE A 45 43.34 2.80 -1.65
N HIS A 46 43.31 2.20 -2.84
CA HIS A 46 44.42 2.17 -3.80
C HIS A 46 44.26 3.15 -4.95
N GLU A 47 43.29 4.07 -4.88
CA GLU A 47 43.04 5.00 -5.97
C GLU A 47 44.24 5.93 -6.17
N SER A 48 44.84 6.00 -7.36
CA SER A 48 46.07 6.78 -7.61
C SER A 48 45.80 8.19 -8.14
N ASP A 49 44.62 8.43 -8.71
CA ASP A 49 44.27 9.68 -9.38
C ASP A 49 43.98 10.81 -8.39
N LEU A 50 44.74 11.91 -8.49
CA LEU A 50 44.64 13.06 -7.59
C LEU A 50 43.26 13.74 -7.65
N ASN A 51 42.71 13.94 -8.85
CA ASN A 51 41.39 14.56 -9.03
C ASN A 51 40.28 13.70 -8.44
N LYS A 52 40.37 12.37 -8.61
CA LYS A 52 39.39 11.43 -8.09
C LYS A 52 39.47 11.32 -6.57
N ARG A 53 40.68 11.31 -6.00
CA ARG A 53 40.90 11.41 -4.54
C ARG A 53 40.28 12.68 -3.95
N GLN A 54 40.43 13.81 -4.64
CA GLN A 54 39.86 15.07 -4.20
C GLN A 54 38.33 15.07 -4.24
N ALA A 55 37.73 14.52 -5.30
CA ALA A 55 36.29 14.35 -5.41
C ALA A 55 35.74 13.44 -4.29
N LEU A 56 36.35 12.26 -4.09
CA LEU A 56 35.96 11.31 -3.04
C LEU A 56 36.12 11.89 -1.63
N PHE A 57 37.15 12.69 -1.39
CA PHE A 57 37.33 13.37 -0.13
C PHE A 57 36.24 14.43 0.12
N SER A 58 35.88 15.21 -0.90
CA SER A 58 34.78 16.17 -0.83
C SER A 58 33.44 15.47 -0.57
N GLU A 59 33.16 14.37 -1.26
CA GLU A 59 31.97 13.55 -1.04
C GLU A 59 31.93 13.00 0.39
N GLY A 60 33.05 12.48 0.90
CA GLY A 60 33.15 11.99 2.28
C GLY A 60 32.96 13.11 3.32
N ALA A 61 33.42 14.34 3.04
CA ALA A 61 33.21 15.49 3.91
C ALA A 61 31.74 15.91 3.94
N GLN A 62 31.06 15.93 2.79
CA GLN A 62 29.61 16.19 2.71
C GLN A 62 28.81 15.09 3.44
N ALA A 63 29.18 13.82 3.25
CA ALA A 63 28.56 12.70 3.95
C ALA A 63 28.73 12.82 5.47
N LEU A 64 29.87 13.34 5.95
CA LEU A 64 30.09 13.59 7.38
C LEU A 64 29.14 14.68 7.91
N GLU A 65 28.87 15.73 7.15
CA GLU A 65 27.90 16.76 7.55
C GLU A 65 26.48 16.20 7.62
N VAL A 66 26.07 15.41 6.63
CA VAL A 66 24.76 14.72 6.63
C VAL A 66 24.65 13.81 7.85
N LEU A 67 25.70 13.03 8.14
CA LEU A 67 25.72 12.11 9.27
C LEU A 67 25.67 12.85 10.62
N LYS A 68 26.32 14.01 10.75
CA LYS A 68 26.24 14.88 11.93
C LYS A 68 24.82 15.45 12.11
N ARG A 69 24.17 15.88 11.03
CA ARG A 69 22.76 16.34 11.07
C ARG A 69 21.83 15.20 11.46
N GLN A 70 22.00 14.04 10.85
CA GLN A 70 21.22 12.83 11.16
C GLN A 70 21.38 12.42 12.63
N LYS A 71 22.60 12.50 13.17
CA LYS A 71 22.86 12.27 14.59
C LYS A 71 22.05 13.23 15.48
N VAL A 72 22.01 14.53 15.17
CA VAL A 72 21.25 15.51 15.96
C VAL A 72 19.75 15.20 15.89
N LEU A 73 19.22 14.97 14.68
CA LEU A 73 17.82 14.61 14.48
C LEU A 73 17.44 13.32 15.22
N MET A 74 18.31 12.32 15.23
CA MET A 74 18.08 11.04 15.92
C MET A 74 18.41 11.07 17.41
N ALA A 75 19.09 12.11 17.89
CA ALA A 75 19.33 12.35 19.31
C ALA A 75 18.18 13.15 19.92
N SER A 76 17.57 14.09 19.18
CA SER A 76 16.32 14.74 19.57
C SER A 76 15.12 13.79 19.45
N ASN A 77 15.17 12.86 18.49
CA ASN A 77 14.13 11.85 18.26
C ASN A 77 14.49 10.46 18.80
N GLY A 78 15.54 10.38 19.63
CA GLY A 78 16.01 9.13 20.19
C GLY A 78 15.07 8.71 21.32
N ASP A 79 14.28 7.67 21.06
CA ASP A 79 13.39 6.96 22.00
C ASP A 79 11.89 7.34 22.00
N LEU A 80 11.32 7.84 20.89
CA LEU A 80 9.89 8.25 20.84
C LEU A 80 8.88 7.13 21.05
N ARG A 81 9.26 5.85 20.95
CA ARG A 81 8.35 4.71 21.16
C ARG A 81 8.76 3.78 22.29
N MET A 82 9.18 4.35 23.41
CA MET A 82 9.40 3.57 24.64
C MET A 82 8.64 4.12 25.83
N CYS A 83 8.15 3.22 26.68
CA CYS A 83 7.54 3.65 27.92
C CYS A 83 8.62 4.20 28.88
N PRO A 84 8.53 5.45 29.35
CA PRO A 84 9.53 6.04 30.26
C PRO A 84 9.61 5.31 31.61
N LYS A 85 8.50 4.69 32.06
CA LYS A 85 8.44 3.97 33.34
C LYS A 85 9.09 2.58 33.28
N CYS A 86 8.75 1.76 32.28
CA CYS A 86 9.18 0.36 32.21
C CYS A 86 10.19 0.08 31.09
N LYS A 87 10.52 1.08 30.26
CA LYS A 87 11.43 1.00 29.11
C LYS A 87 11.04 -0.07 28.08
N ALA A 88 9.79 -0.54 28.13
CA ALA A 88 9.25 -1.45 27.13
C ALA A 88 9.11 -0.72 25.79
N THR A 89 9.44 -1.42 24.72
CA THR A 89 9.39 -0.98 23.33
C THR A 89 8.48 -1.89 22.52
N ASP A 90 8.03 -1.38 21.37
CA ASP A 90 7.26 -2.12 20.36
C ASP A 90 8.00 -3.35 19.80
N TYR A 91 9.33 -3.30 19.73
CA TYR A 91 10.16 -4.43 19.29
C TYR A 91 10.04 -5.68 20.16
N SER A 92 9.73 -5.53 21.44
CA SER A 92 9.74 -6.66 22.39
C SER A 92 8.43 -7.45 22.38
N ASN A 93 7.32 -6.81 21.97
CA ASN A 93 6.00 -7.42 22.03
C ASN A 93 5.09 -6.83 20.93
N LYS A 94 4.54 -7.70 20.08
CA LYS A 94 3.64 -7.32 18.98
C LYS A 94 2.34 -6.65 19.45
N ASN A 95 1.91 -6.89 20.69
CA ASN A 95 0.74 -6.27 21.30
C ASN A 95 1.10 -5.04 22.16
N PHE A 96 2.31 -4.50 22.02
CA PHE A 96 2.71 -3.29 22.74
C PHE A 96 1.95 -2.07 22.21
N LYS A 97 1.18 -1.44 23.09
CA LYS A 97 0.46 -0.20 22.81
C LYS A 97 1.02 0.93 23.65
N LEU A 98 1.50 1.96 22.97
CA LEU A 98 1.89 3.22 23.60
C LEU A 98 0.67 4.12 23.67
N MET A 99 0.42 4.66 24.85
CA MET A 99 -0.69 5.53 25.14
C MET A 99 -0.17 6.93 25.43
N ILE A 100 -0.90 7.95 25.01
CA ILE A 100 -0.60 9.36 25.27
C ILE A 100 -1.78 10.02 25.99
N SER A 101 -1.51 11.07 26.75
CA SER A 101 -2.50 11.82 27.52
C SER A 101 -2.55 13.29 27.13
N GLU A 102 -3.52 14.03 27.68
CA GLU A 102 -3.68 15.48 27.44
C GLU A 102 -2.46 16.32 27.85
N CYS A 103 -1.57 15.82 28.72
CA CYS A 103 -0.32 16.51 29.04
C CYS A 103 0.82 16.24 28.05
N GLY A 104 0.60 15.39 27.04
CA GLY A 104 1.60 15.05 26.01
C GLY A 104 2.59 13.96 26.40
N HIS A 105 2.56 13.46 27.63
CA HIS A 105 3.48 12.40 28.08
C HIS A 105 2.92 11.01 27.75
N MET A 106 3.84 10.11 27.38
CA MET A 106 3.56 8.78 26.85
C MET A 106 3.84 7.68 27.89
N LEU A 107 2.97 6.67 27.95
CA LEU A 107 3.10 5.50 28.82
C LEU A 107 2.57 4.27 28.08
N CYS A 108 3.17 3.09 28.27
CA CYS A 108 2.55 1.88 27.71
C CYS A 108 1.24 1.54 28.42
N GLN A 109 0.34 0.85 27.72
CA GLN A 109 -0.96 0.44 28.24
C GLN A 109 -0.86 -0.23 29.63
N VAL A 110 0.09 -1.16 29.81
CA VAL A 110 0.32 -1.84 31.10
C VAL A 110 0.69 -0.86 32.21
N CYS A 111 1.50 0.15 31.92
CA CYS A 111 1.87 1.16 32.91
C CYS A 111 0.70 2.07 33.28
N VAL A 112 -0.15 2.41 32.30
CA VAL A 112 -1.41 3.13 32.56
C VAL A 112 -2.34 2.28 33.45
N ASP A 113 -2.46 0.98 33.16
CA ASP A 113 -3.26 0.03 33.94
C ASP A 113 -2.81 -0.08 35.40
N VAL A 114 -1.50 -0.15 35.63
CA VAL A 114 -0.94 -0.28 36.98
C VAL A 114 -0.91 1.05 37.76
N LEU A 115 -0.63 2.18 37.09
CA LEU A 115 -0.55 3.47 37.78
C LEU A 115 -1.95 4.06 38.07
N PHE A 116 -2.92 3.85 37.18
CA PHE A 116 -4.24 4.45 37.27
C PHE A 116 -5.32 3.45 37.74
N VAL A 117 -4.94 2.47 38.58
CA VAL A 117 -5.87 1.48 39.16
C VAL A 117 -7.05 2.15 39.89
N ARG A 118 -6.78 3.26 40.59
CA ARG A 118 -7.81 4.05 41.29
C ARG A 118 -8.54 5.05 40.37
N HIS A 119 -8.52 4.83 39.06
CA HIS A 119 -9.08 5.68 37.99
C HIS A 119 -8.47 7.08 37.82
N SER A 120 -7.82 7.64 38.83
CA SER A 120 -7.09 8.91 38.76
C SER A 120 -5.73 8.80 39.45
N ALA A 121 -4.68 9.33 38.82
CA ALA A 121 -3.34 9.42 39.38
C ALA A 121 -2.60 10.61 38.75
N SER A 122 -1.48 11.01 39.35
CA SER A 122 -0.61 12.03 38.76
C SER A 122 0.24 11.45 37.64
N CYS A 123 0.47 12.24 36.59
CA CYS A 123 1.42 11.93 35.54
C CYS A 123 2.83 11.77 36.16
N PRO A 124 3.58 10.69 35.87
CA PRO A 124 4.93 10.50 36.41
C PRO A 124 5.95 11.54 35.96
N GLU A 125 5.73 12.23 34.84
CA GLU A 125 6.69 13.18 34.27
C GLU A 125 6.39 14.63 34.69
N CYS A 126 5.15 15.10 34.52
CA CYS A 126 4.78 16.48 34.87
C CYS A 126 3.96 16.63 36.15
N GLY A 127 3.54 15.53 36.80
CA GLY A 127 2.74 15.58 38.03
C GLY A 127 1.27 15.97 37.86
N GLN A 128 0.81 16.30 36.63
CA GLN A 128 -0.59 16.66 36.38
C GLN A 128 -1.55 15.54 36.75
N LEU A 129 -2.64 15.87 37.45
CA LEU A 129 -3.65 14.89 37.83
C LEU A 129 -4.47 14.48 36.61
N LEU A 130 -4.38 13.22 36.21
CA LEU A 130 -5.02 12.67 35.02
C LEU A 130 -5.99 11.55 35.37
N LYS A 131 -6.99 11.35 34.50
CA LYS A 131 -7.90 10.21 34.57
C LYS A 131 -7.42 9.11 33.64
N ARG A 132 -7.68 7.86 33.99
CA ARG A 132 -7.41 6.69 33.13
C ARG A 132 -8.04 6.84 31.74
N SER A 133 -9.25 7.39 31.66
CA SER A 133 -9.98 7.63 30.41
C SER A 133 -9.37 8.73 29.53
N SER A 134 -8.47 9.56 30.08
CA SER A 134 -7.80 10.63 29.34
C SER A 134 -6.61 10.12 28.53
N PHE A 135 -6.29 8.82 28.58
CA PHE A 135 -5.26 8.20 27.75
C PHE A 135 -5.87 7.61 26.48
N TRP A 136 -5.25 7.85 25.32
CA TRP A 136 -5.61 7.23 24.04
C TRP A 136 -4.39 6.60 23.38
N GLU A 137 -4.63 5.68 22.44
CA GLU A 137 -3.57 4.99 21.69
C GLU A 137 -2.86 5.98 20.77
N MET A 138 -1.53 6.03 20.85
CA MET A 138 -0.69 6.90 20.06
C MET A 138 -0.57 6.34 18.64
N LEU A 139 -1.01 7.10 17.65
CA LEU A 139 -0.94 6.74 16.23
C LEU A 139 0.29 7.37 15.57
N TYR A 140 0.56 8.64 15.87
CA TYR A 140 1.70 9.38 15.33
C TYR A 140 2.93 9.22 16.19
N ASP A 141 4.12 9.28 15.57
CA ASP A 141 5.36 9.13 16.32
C ASP A 141 5.66 10.33 17.21
N ASP A 142 5.16 11.52 16.84
CA ASP A 142 5.39 12.77 17.58
C ASP A 142 4.29 13.02 18.64
N PRO A 143 4.64 13.03 19.94
CA PRO A 143 3.71 13.35 21.02
C PRO A 143 3.07 14.74 20.91
N LEU A 144 3.78 15.70 20.33
CA LEU A 144 3.29 17.08 20.17
C LEU A 144 2.10 17.11 19.20
N VAL A 145 2.20 16.37 18.09
CA VAL A 145 1.14 16.28 17.08
C VAL A 145 -0.12 15.65 17.67
N GLU A 146 0.03 14.61 18.50
CA GLU A 146 -1.08 13.98 19.20
C GLU A 146 -1.76 14.94 20.19
N LYS A 147 -0.97 15.70 20.98
CA LYS A 147 -1.49 16.73 21.88
C LYS A 147 -2.27 17.81 21.10
N GLU A 148 -1.73 18.27 19.98
CA GLU A 148 -2.39 19.23 19.10
C GLU A 148 -3.71 18.70 18.56
N ILE A 149 -3.72 17.49 17.99
CA ILE A 149 -4.92 16.87 17.42
C ILE A 149 -6.01 16.73 18.50
N PHE A 150 -5.64 16.35 19.72
CA PHE A 150 -6.57 16.25 20.85
C PHE A 150 -7.22 17.60 21.17
N HIS A 151 -6.43 18.66 21.34
CA HIS A 151 -6.95 19.99 21.64
C HIS A 151 -7.78 20.54 20.47
N ARG A 152 -7.30 20.40 19.24
CA ARG A 152 -7.99 20.83 18.01
C ARG A 152 -9.37 20.15 17.89
N LYS A 153 -9.46 18.83 18.07
CA LYS A 153 -10.76 18.10 18.05
C LYS A 153 -11.70 18.53 19.15
N LYS A 154 -11.18 18.84 20.35
CA LYS A 154 -11.99 19.29 21.48
C LYS A 154 -12.51 20.71 21.24
N LEU A 155 -11.66 21.61 20.76
CA LEU A 155 -12.00 23.00 20.49
C LEU A 155 -12.91 23.14 19.27
N GLN A 156 -12.73 22.34 18.21
CA GLN A 156 -13.60 22.35 17.02
C GLN A 156 -15.08 22.03 17.34
N LYS A 157 -15.37 21.34 18.45
CA LYS A 157 -16.76 21.12 18.90
C LYS A 157 -17.42 22.39 19.42
N ILE A 158 -16.63 23.34 19.93
CA ILE A 158 -17.07 24.63 20.45
C ILE A 158 -16.95 25.69 19.35
N TYR A 159 -15.81 25.73 18.66
CA TYR A 159 -15.50 26.60 17.54
C TYR A 159 -15.97 25.97 16.22
N ASN A 160 -17.28 25.82 16.06
CA ASN A 160 -17.90 25.16 14.89
C ASN A 160 -18.62 26.12 13.92
N LEU A 161 -18.43 27.43 14.05
CA LEU A 161 -19.02 28.43 13.15
C LEU A 161 -18.44 28.30 11.73
N LYS A 162 -19.28 28.56 10.73
CA LYS A 162 -18.95 28.44 9.30
C LYS A 162 -18.83 29.82 8.66
N GLU A 163 -18.23 29.88 7.47
CA GLU A 163 -18.11 31.12 6.69
C GLU A 163 -19.46 31.84 6.52
N ASP A 164 -20.54 31.09 6.29
CA ASP A 164 -21.91 31.62 6.13
C ASP A 164 -22.45 32.35 7.38
N ASP A 165 -21.84 32.17 8.57
CA ASP A 165 -22.27 32.79 9.82
C ASP A 165 -21.61 34.16 10.06
N PHE A 166 -20.69 34.57 9.18
CA PHE A 166 -19.96 35.84 9.26
C PHE A 166 -20.38 36.79 8.13
N PRO A 167 -20.34 38.12 8.37
CA PRO A 167 -20.70 39.10 7.35
C PRO A 167 -19.66 39.19 6.22
N ASP A 168 -18.39 39.05 6.56
CA ASP A 168 -17.26 39.22 5.65
C ASP A 168 -16.23 38.09 5.82
N LEU A 169 -15.55 37.74 4.73
CA LEU A 169 -14.46 36.75 4.72
C LEU A 169 -13.32 37.12 5.69
N ARG A 170 -13.07 38.42 5.90
CA ARG A 170 -12.03 38.88 6.84
C ARG A 170 -12.35 38.47 8.27
N SER A 171 -13.59 38.69 8.73
CA SER A 171 -14.01 38.31 10.07
C SER A 171 -13.94 36.80 10.29
N TYR A 172 -14.24 36.02 9.24
CA TYR A 172 -14.08 34.57 9.28
C TYR A 172 -12.61 34.15 9.41
N ASN A 173 -11.70 34.77 8.65
CA ASN A 173 -10.26 34.50 8.76
C ASN A 173 -9.69 34.93 10.12
N ASP A 174 -10.11 36.07 10.66
CA ASP A 174 -9.71 36.52 11.99
C ASP A 174 -10.19 35.54 13.09
N TYR A 175 -11.36 34.91 12.88
CA TYR A 175 -11.87 33.84 13.75
C TYR A 175 -11.04 32.54 13.64
N LEU A 176 -10.63 32.16 12.43
CA LEU A 176 -9.75 31.00 12.22
C LEU A 176 -8.37 31.23 12.85
N GLU A 177 -7.81 32.42 12.73
CA GLU A 177 -6.52 32.76 13.35
C GLU A 177 -6.60 32.73 14.88
N GLN A 178 -7.66 33.30 15.47
CA GLN A 178 -7.91 33.20 16.91
C GLN A 178 -8.02 31.74 17.38
N PHE A 179 -8.65 30.88 16.57
CA PHE A 179 -8.72 29.46 16.86
C PHE A 179 -7.31 28.81 16.89
N GLU A 180 -6.45 29.12 15.92
CA GLU A 180 -5.07 28.63 15.89
C GLU A 180 -4.24 29.15 17.08
N GLU A 181 -4.41 30.42 17.47
CA GLU A 181 -3.75 30.99 18.64
C GLU A 181 -4.15 30.26 19.93
N ILE A 182 -5.44 29.95 20.09
CA ILE A 182 -5.95 29.16 21.22
C ILE A 182 -5.36 27.75 21.21
N VAL A 183 -5.33 27.07 20.05
CA VAL A 183 -4.74 25.74 19.93
C VAL A 183 -3.26 25.78 20.30
N PHE A 184 -2.51 26.75 19.78
CA PHE A 184 -1.10 26.95 20.07
C PHE A 184 -0.84 27.14 21.57
N ASN A 185 -1.60 28.03 22.20
CA ASN A 185 -1.48 28.29 23.64
C ASN A 185 -1.75 27.02 24.48
N MET A 186 -2.74 26.21 24.08
CA MET A 186 -3.06 24.95 24.76
C MET A 186 -2.00 23.86 24.55
N VAL A 187 -1.38 23.78 23.37
CA VAL A 187 -0.33 22.78 23.08
C VAL A 187 0.96 23.10 23.84
N TYR A 188 1.35 24.37 23.88
CA TYR A 188 2.59 24.81 24.52
C TYR A 188 2.43 25.23 25.99
N ASP A 189 1.25 25.01 26.57
CA ASP A 189 0.92 25.33 27.96
C ASP A 189 1.18 26.82 28.31
N ARG A 190 0.91 27.73 27.36
CA ARG A 190 1.00 29.19 27.54
C ARG A 190 -0.36 29.75 27.93
N ASP A 191 -0.38 30.62 28.94
CA ASP A 191 -1.57 31.37 29.39
C ASP A 191 -2.86 30.52 29.43
N LEU A 192 -2.74 29.31 29.99
CA LEU A 192 -3.80 28.30 29.98
C LEU A 192 -5.10 28.78 30.64
N GLU A 193 -5.01 29.57 31.72
CA GLU A 193 -6.18 30.03 32.45
C GLU A 193 -6.97 31.06 31.63
N GLN A 194 -6.28 32.05 31.06
CA GLN A 194 -6.89 33.04 30.19
C GLN A 194 -7.49 32.40 28.95
N THR A 195 -6.77 31.47 28.31
CA THR A 195 -7.23 30.75 27.12
C THR A 195 -8.48 29.93 27.43
N LYS A 196 -8.52 29.21 28.55
CA LYS A 196 -9.71 28.46 28.99
C LYS A 196 -10.89 29.37 29.27
N GLN A 197 -10.65 30.55 29.87
CA GLN A 197 -11.69 31.53 30.14
C GLN A 197 -12.25 32.09 28.82
N MET A 198 -11.41 32.47 27.87
CA MET A 198 -11.83 32.91 26.54
C MET A 198 -12.68 31.86 25.82
N VAL A 199 -12.28 30.58 25.88
CA VAL A 199 -13.06 29.47 25.32
C VAL A 199 -14.42 29.33 26.03
N ALA A 200 -14.46 29.49 27.35
CA ALA A 200 -15.72 29.42 28.12
C ALA A 200 -16.65 30.61 27.83
N ASP A 201 -16.09 31.80 27.67
CA ASP A 201 -16.84 33.01 27.32
C ASP A 201 -17.41 32.90 25.90
N PHE A 202 -16.62 32.42 24.95
CA PHE A 202 -17.07 32.14 23.58
C PHE A 202 -18.19 31.09 23.56
N ALA A 203 -18.03 30.00 24.30
CA ALA A 203 -19.02 28.94 24.39
C ALA A 203 -20.36 29.44 24.95
N ARG A 204 -20.32 30.32 25.96
CA ARG A 204 -21.53 30.94 26.54
C ARG A 204 -22.19 31.95 25.59
N ALA A 205 -21.40 32.76 24.90
CA ALA A 205 -21.93 33.78 24.00
C ALA A 205 -22.56 33.19 22.74
N ASN A 206 -22.08 32.04 22.27
CA ASN A 206 -22.47 31.43 20.99
C ASN A 206 -23.22 30.09 21.14
N GLU A 207 -23.75 29.78 22.33
CA GLU A 207 -24.36 28.48 22.64
C GLU A 207 -25.42 28.05 21.60
N ASP A 208 -26.32 28.96 21.22
CA ASP A 208 -27.37 28.71 20.24
C ASP A 208 -26.82 28.43 18.83
N LEU A 209 -25.80 29.16 18.41
CA LEU A 209 -25.15 28.98 17.11
C LEU A 209 -24.39 27.65 17.08
N ILE A 210 -23.69 27.32 18.16
CA ILE A 210 -22.96 26.07 18.31
C ILE A 210 -23.91 24.89 18.22
N ALA A 211 -25.06 24.95 18.91
CA ALA A 211 -26.07 23.91 18.89
C ALA A 211 -26.65 23.71 17.48
N LYS A 212 -26.98 24.80 16.77
CA LYS A 212 -27.49 24.75 15.39
C LYS A 212 -26.46 24.16 14.41
N ASN A 213 -25.19 24.55 14.56
CA ASN A 213 -24.12 24.12 13.66
C ASN A 213 -23.58 22.72 13.95
N ARG A 214 -24.00 22.07 15.05
CA ARG A 214 -23.50 20.73 15.42
C ARG A 214 -23.79 19.65 14.39
N ASN A 215 -24.94 19.72 13.71
CA ASN A 215 -25.37 18.76 12.70
C ASN A 215 -25.33 19.33 11.28
N ARG A 216 -24.88 20.59 11.11
CA ARG A 216 -24.79 21.22 9.79
C ARG A 216 -23.50 20.73 9.12
N LEU A 217 -23.67 19.93 8.06
CA LEU A 217 -22.57 19.51 7.21
C LEU A 217 -22.01 20.74 6.47
N SER A 218 -20.68 20.80 6.35
CA SER A 218 -20.05 21.76 5.44
C SER A 218 -20.41 21.40 3.99
N LYS A 219 -20.44 22.38 3.07
CA LYS A 219 -20.65 22.12 1.63
C LYS A 219 -19.67 21.05 1.11
N ASP A 220 -18.43 21.10 1.57
CA ASP A 220 -17.40 20.10 1.23
C ASP A 220 -17.72 18.71 1.79
N GLN A 221 -18.26 18.64 3.02
CA GLN A 221 -18.64 17.37 3.63
C GLN A 221 -19.84 16.75 2.91
N GLU A 222 -20.86 17.54 2.57
CA GLU A 222 -21.98 17.09 1.75
C GLU A 222 -21.53 16.61 0.37
N TRP A 223 -20.54 17.28 -0.23
CA TRP A 223 -19.95 16.86 -1.49
C TRP A 223 -19.22 15.52 -1.35
N ILE A 224 -18.39 15.34 -0.31
CA ILE A 224 -17.69 14.08 -0.03
C ILE A 224 -18.69 12.94 0.21
N GLU A 225 -19.70 13.16 1.04
CA GLU A 225 -20.70 12.14 1.37
C GLU A 225 -21.47 11.69 0.12
N ARG A 226 -21.91 12.65 -0.71
CA ARG A 226 -22.57 12.35 -1.99
C ARG A 226 -21.65 11.56 -2.93
N ALA A 227 -20.37 11.90 -2.99
CA ALA A 227 -19.40 11.18 -3.81
C ALA A 227 -19.20 9.73 -3.33
N ILE A 228 -19.16 9.49 -2.02
CA ILE A 228 -19.06 8.13 -1.45
C ILE A 228 -20.32 7.33 -1.76
N ASP A 229 -21.51 7.91 -1.55
CA ASP A 229 -22.79 7.28 -1.85
C ASP A 229 -22.91 6.86 -3.33
N ASP A 230 -22.49 7.72 -4.24
CA ASP A 230 -22.53 7.45 -5.67
C ASP A 230 -21.53 6.34 -6.05
N GLN A 231 -20.34 6.33 -5.43
CA GLN A 231 -19.37 5.24 -5.60
C GLN A 231 -19.90 3.91 -5.07
N GLU A 232 -20.55 3.89 -3.90
CA GLU A 232 -21.14 2.68 -3.33
C GLU A 232 -22.31 2.14 -4.15
N LYS A 233 -23.19 3.02 -4.66
CA LYS A 233 -24.28 2.63 -5.57
C LYS A 233 -23.73 2.04 -6.86
N MET A 234 -22.68 2.65 -7.43
CA MET A 234 -22.05 2.14 -8.64
C MET A 234 -21.42 0.76 -8.40
N ARG A 235 -20.71 0.59 -7.27
CA ARG A 235 -20.11 -0.69 -6.87
C ARG A 235 -21.17 -1.77 -6.68
N SER A 236 -22.28 -1.44 -6.04
CA SER A 236 -23.40 -2.37 -5.82
C SER A 236 -24.05 -2.81 -7.13
N ARG A 237 -24.30 -1.87 -8.06
CA ARG A 237 -24.84 -2.19 -9.41
C ARG A 237 -23.92 -3.12 -10.21
N LEU A 238 -22.60 -2.87 -10.15
CA LEU A 238 -21.62 -3.74 -10.80
C LEU A 238 -21.60 -5.15 -10.21
N LEU A 239 -21.73 -5.26 -8.88
CA LEU A 239 -21.79 -6.55 -8.21
C LEU A 239 -23.06 -7.32 -8.57
N GLU A 240 -24.21 -6.65 -8.60
CA GLU A 240 -25.49 -7.24 -9.04
C GLU A 240 -25.41 -7.71 -10.49
N TYR A 241 -24.86 -6.90 -11.39
CA TYR A 241 -24.65 -7.29 -12.78
C TYR A 241 -23.77 -8.55 -12.90
N LYS A 242 -22.65 -8.58 -12.16
CA LYS A 242 -21.75 -9.75 -12.14
C LYS A 242 -22.43 -11.00 -11.59
N GLN A 243 -23.28 -10.87 -10.57
CA GLN A 243 -24.06 -11.98 -10.03
C GLN A 243 -25.11 -12.48 -11.01
N GLN A 244 -25.81 -11.59 -11.72
CA GLN A 244 -26.76 -11.95 -12.77
C GLN A 244 -26.06 -12.70 -13.91
N GLU A 245 -24.91 -12.19 -14.38
CA GLU A 245 -24.13 -12.84 -15.43
C GLU A 245 -23.66 -14.25 -15.00
N GLN A 246 -23.20 -14.42 -13.76
CA GLN A 246 -22.85 -15.73 -13.21
C GLN A 246 -24.06 -16.66 -13.09
N HIS A 247 -25.22 -16.13 -12.68
CA HIS A 247 -26.45 -16.92 -12.57
C HIS A 247 -26.94 -17.37 -13.95
N GLU A 248 -26.95 -16.49 -14.94
CA GLU A 248 -27.29 -16.81 -16.33
C GLU A 248 -26.32 -17.83 -16.94
N ALA A 249 -25.00 -17.65 -16.74
CA ALA A 249 -23.99 -18.61 -17.17
C ALA A 249 -24.18 -19.97 -16.47
N GLY A 250 -24.55 -19.97 -15.19
CA GLY A 250 -24.89 -21.15 -14.41
C GLY A 250 -26.12 -21.88 -14.94
N MET A 251 -27.21 -21.15 -15.20
CA MET A 251 -28.46 -21.67 -15.78
C MET A 251 -28.21 -22.25 -17.18
N ASN A 252 -27.49 -21.52 -18.04
CA ASN A 252 -27.14 -21.98 -19.39
C ASN A 252 -26.28 -23.27 -19.34
N SER A 253 -25.34 -23.34 -18.42
CA SER A 253 -24.50 -24.53 -18.20
C SER A 253 -25.29 -25.71 -17.62
N ALA A 254 -26.31 -25.45 -16.79
CA ALA A 254 -27.22 -26.47 -16.27
C ALA A 254 -28.17 -26.98 -17.36
N ALA A 255 -28.74 -26.09 -18.19
CA ALA A 255 -29.61 -26.44 -19.31
C ALA A 255 -28.89 -27.32 -20.34
N LYS A 256 -27.64 -26.99 -20.69
CA LYS A 256 -26.80 -27.83 -21.56
C LYS A 256 -26.58 -29.25 -20.98
N ARG A 257 -26.33 -29.34 -19.66
CA ARG A 257 -26.17 -30.63 -18.97
C ARG A 257 -27.48 -31.43 -18.91
N ALA A 258 -28.62 -30.76 -18.70
CA ALA A 258 -29.93 -31.39 -18.71
C ALA A 258 -30.29 -31.95 -20.09
N GLY A 259 -30.07 -31.17 -21.16
CA GLY A 259 -30.28 -31.63 -22.54
C GLY A 259 -29.38 -32.82 -22.91
N ALA A 260 -28.11 -32.81 -22.49
CA ALA A 260 -27.22 -33.96 -22.67
C ALA A 260 -27.70 -35.20 -21.90
N ARG A 261 -28.21 -35.01 -20.68
CA ARG A 261 -28.75 -36.10 -19.85
C ARG A 261 -30.04 -36.69 -20.43
N GLU A 262 -30.88 -35.87 -21.06
CA GLU A 262 -32.08 -36.32 -21.74
C GLU A 262 -31.76 -37.18 -22.96
N ILE A 263 -30.77 -36.78 -23.78
CA ILE A 263 -30.28 -37.58 -24.92
C ILE A 263 -29.76 -38.94 -24.43
N LEU A 264 -28.96 -38.94 -23.35
CA LEU A 264 -28.47 -40.17 -22.74
C LEU A 264 -29.62 -41.06 -22.24
N ASN A 265 -30.65 -40.47 -21.64
CA ASN A 265 -31.78 -41.22 -21.11
C ASN A 265 -32.60 -41.89 -22.24
N GLU A 266 -32.78 -41.19 -23.36
CA GLU A 266 -33.45 -41.69 -24.56
C GLU A 266 -32.66 -42.82 -25.23
N LEU A 267 -31.33 -42.70 -25.30
CA LEU A 267 -30.44 -43.76 -25.78
C LEU A 267 -30.41 -45.00 -24.88
N MET A 268 -30.63 -44.84 -23.58
CA MET A 268 -30.61 -45.94 -22.61
C MET A 268 -31.90 -46.76 -22.56
N HIS A 269 -33.04 -46.15 -22.85
CA HIS A 269 -34.37 -46.76 -22.66
C HIS A 269 -35.12 -47.02 -23.97
N SER A 270 -34.59 -46.61 -25.12
CA SER A 270 -35.19 -46.89 -26.42
C SER A 270 -34.36 -47.90 -27.20
N ASP A 271 -35.04 -48.81 -27.89
CA ASP A 271 -34.42 -49.84 -28.75
C ASP A 271 -34.17 -49.34 -30.18
N VAL A 272 -34.17 -48.01 -30.37
CA VAL A 272 -33.97 -47.37 -31.68
C VAL A 272 -32.47 -47.24 -31.95
N PRO A 273 -31.99 -47.47 -33.20
CA PRO A 273 -30.59 -47.25 -33.53
C PRO A 273 -30.11 -45.86 -33.13
N ALA A 274 -28.99 -45.78 -32.40
CA ALA A 274 -28.46 -44.55 -31.80
C ALA A 274 -28.32 -43.38 -32.79
N GLU A 275 -28.07 -43.68 -34.06
CA GLU A 275 -27.94 -42.71 -35.14
C GLU A 275 -29.23 -41.94 -35.42
N MET A 276 -30.39 -42.61 -35.35
CA MET A 276 -31.70 -42.00 -35.55
C MET A 276 -32.07 -41.05 -34.39
N VAL A 277 -31.71 -41.41 -33.15
CA VAL A 277 -31.97 -40.58 -31.96
C VAL A 277 -31.18 -39.27 -32.03
N ILE A 278 -29.89 -39.35 -32.40
CA ILE A 278 -29.03 -38.16 -32.57
C ILE A 278 -29.54 -37.29 -33.73
N MET A 279 -29.96 -37.90 -34.84
CA MET A 279 -30.48 -37.19 -36.00
C MET A 279 -31.79 -36.43 -35.68
N ASN A 280 -32.72 -37.07 -34.96
CA ASN A 280 -33.96 -36.45 -34.53
C ASN A 280 -33.71 -35.27 -33.57
N LYS A 281 -32.79 -35.42 -32.61
CA LYS A 281 -32.44 -34.35 -31.66
C LYS A 281 -31.77 -33.16 -32.37
N LYS A 282 -30.86 -33.42 -33.33
CA LYS A 282 -30.25 -32.35 -34.16
C LYS A 282 -31.31 -31.62 -34.98
N HIS A 283 -32.27 -32.33 -35.55
CA HIS A 283 -33.36 -31.71 -36.31
C HIS A 283 -34.23 -30.83 -35.41
N GLN A 284 -34.57 -31.30 -34.20
CA GLN A 284 -35.31 -30.50 -33.21
C GLN A 284 -34.54 -29.23 -32.81
N GLN A 285 -33.23 -29.34 -32.54
CA GLN A 285 -32.38 -28.18 -32.21
C GLN A 285 -32.33 -27.14 -33.34
N ILE A 286 -32.22 -27.58 -34.60
CA ILE A 286 -32.22 -26.68 -35.77
C ILE A 286 -33.57 -25.95 -35.88
N VAL A 287 -34.68 -26.65 -35.67
CA VAL A 287 -36.03 -26.07 -35.73
C VAL A 287 -36.25 -25.07 -34.59
N GLU A 288 -35.80 -25.36 -33.37
CA GLU A 288 -35.86 -24.42 -32.25
C GLU A 288 -34.98 -23.18 -32.48
N HIS A 289 -33.75 -23.36 -32.97
CA HIS A 289 -32.86 -22.26 -33.27
C HIS A 289 -33.42 -21.36 -34.39
N ALA A 290 -34.09 -21.95 -35.38
CA ALA A 290 -34.79 -21.21 -36.44
C ALA A 290 -36.05 -20.49 -35.94
N LYS A 291 -36.74 -21.02 -34.93
CA LYS A 291 -37.89 -20.34 -34.29
C LYS A 291 -37.45 -19.15 -33.43
N LEU A 292 -36.40 -19.31 -32.62
CA LEU A 292 -35.83 -18.22 -31.80
C LEU A 292 -35.30 -17.06 -32.66
N ALA A 293 -34.65 -17.38 -33.80
CA ALA A 293 -34.18 -16.38 -34.75
C ALA A 293 -35.32 -15.57 -35.42
N LYS A 294 -36.50 -16.17 -35.61
CA LYS A 294 -37.68 -15.48 -36.17
C LYS A 294 -38.40 -14.61 -35.15
N VAL A 295 -38.40 -14.98 -33.87
CA VAL A 295 -39.01 -14.18 -32.78
C VAL A 295 -38.21 -12.89 -32.54
N ASN A 296 -36.88 -12.94 -32.61
CA ASN A 296 -36.00 -11.78 -32.48
C ASN A 296 -36.05 -10.79 -33.67
N GLN A 297 -36.74 -11.15 -34.77
CA GLN A 297 -37.00 -10.25 -35.90
C GLN A 297 -38.32 -9.48 -35.79
N ALA A 298 -39.20 -9.83 -34.85
CA ALA A 298 -40.49 -9.17 -34.64
C ALA A 298 -40.54 -8.26 -33.39
N GLY A 299 -39.53 -8.34 -32.51
CA GLY A 299 -39.37 -7.42 -31.39
C GLY A 299 -38.30 -6.37 -31.71
N VAL A 300 -38.68 -5.09 -31.70
CA VAL A 300 -37.73 -4.00 -31.53
C VAL A 300 -37.06 -4.22 -30.16
N VAL A 301 -35.92 -4.88 -30.16
CA VAL A 301 -34.97 -4.75 -29.06
C VAL A 301 -34.38 -3.37 -29.24
N GLU A 302 -34.89 -2.40 -28.49
CA GLU A 302 -34.15 -1.18 -28.19
C GLU A 302 -32.86 -1.62 -27.49
N SER A 303 -31.84 -1.88 -28.30
CA SER A 303 -30.47 -1.88 -27.86
C SER A 303 -30.17 -0.44 -27.48
N SER A 304 -30.41 -0.09 -26.23
CA SER A 304 -29.87 1.10 -25.61
C SER A 304 -28.35 0.98 -25.69
N LYS A 305 -27.79 1.54 -26.76
CA LYS A 305 -26.35 1.70 -26.95
C LYS A 305 -25.78 2.35 -25.69
N PRO A 306 -24.78 1.76 -25.01
CA PRO A 306 -24.01 2.54 -24.08
C PRO A 306 -23.28 3.63 -24.87
N PHE A 307 -23.37 4.84 -24.34
CA PHE A 307 -22.60 6.02 -24.69
C PHE A 307 -21.14 5.65 -25.00
N GLN A 308 -20.75 5.74 -26.28
CA GLN A 308 -19.37 5.61 -26.70
C GLN A 308 -18.66 6.93 -26.42
N THR A 309 -17.93 6.98 -25.32
CA THR A 309 -16.85 7.95 -25.17
C THR A 309 -15.77 7.57 -26.18
N PHE A 310 -15.53 8.47 -27.12
CA PHE A 310 -14.49 8.35 -28.13
C PHE A 310 -13.12 8.33 -27.43
N GLN A 311 -12.50 7.15 -27.34
CA GLN A 311 -11.06 7.01 -27.13
C GLN A 311 -10.52 6.08 -28.21
N SER A 312 -9.82 6.68 -29.16
CA SER A 312 -8.96 5.95 -30.09
C SER A 312 -7.83 5.30 -29.28
N GLN A 313 -7.91 4.00 -29.06
CA GLN A 313 -6.75 3.21 -28.66
C GLN A 313 -6.46 2.17 -29.72
N GLY A 314 -5.21 2.17 -30.17
CA GLY A 314 -4.67 1.25 -31.15
C GLY A 314 -4.84 -0.20 -30.72
N THR A 315 -4.81 -1.06 -31.72
CA THR A 315 -4.78 -2.52 -31.60
C THR A 315 -3.56 -2.98 -30.81
N TYR A 316 -3.68 -3.00 -29.49
CA TYR A 316 -2.89 -3.85 -28.62
C TYR A 316 -3.89 -4.72 -27.88
N SER A 317 -3.91 -6.02 -28.18
CA SER A 317 -4.69 -6.97 -27.39
C SER A 317 -4.09 -7.01 -25.99
N ALA A 318 -4.65 -6.23 -25.06
CA ALA A 318 -4.41 -6.45 -23.65
C ALA A 318 -5.07 -7.78 -23.28
N LEU A 319 -4.25 -8.81 -23.10
CA LEU A 319 -4.66 -10.01 -22.38
C LEU A 319 -4.92 -9.59 -20.93
N ASN A 320 -6.14 -9.16 -20.64
CA ASN A 320 -6.62 -9.00 -19.28
C ASN A 320 -6.85 -10.39 -18.69
N VAL A 321 -5.77 -11.01 -18.22
CA VAL A 321 -5.88 -12.11 -17.27
C VAL A 321 -6.12 -11.46 -15.92
N ASP A 322 -7.32 -11.64 -15.36
CA ASP A 322 -7.61 -11.29 -13.97
C ASP A 322 -6.57 -11.97 -13.08
N GLY A 323 -5.58 -11.21 -12.62
CA GLY A 323 -4.53 -11.70 -11.76
C GLY A 323 -5.10 -12.07 -10.40
N VAL A 324 -5.21 -13.37 -10.11
CA VAL A 324 -5.34 -13.84 -8.74
C VAL A 324 -4.12 -13.31 -7.96
N ARG A 325 -4.36 -12.78 -6.75
CA ARG A 325 -3.28 -12.30 -5.87
C ARG A 325 -2.26 -13.42 -5.68
N TYR A 326 -1.04 -13.18 -6.16
CA TYR A 326 0.07 -14.13 -5.97
C TYR A 326 0.34 -14.29 -4.47
N GLU A 327 0.17 -15.50 -3.98
CA GLU A 327 0.53 -15.90 -2.62
C GLU A 327 1.83 -16.70 -2.74
N TYR A 328 2.93 -16.16 -2.19
CA TYR A 328 4.24 -16.77 -2.30
C TYR A 328 4.29 -18.06 -1.47
N ILE A 329 4.35 -19.20 -2.15
CA ILE A 329 4.65 -20.50 -1.55
C ILE A 329 6.15 -20.72 -1.75
N ALA A 330 6.92 -20.69 -0.67
CA ALA A 330 8.34 -21.01 -0.71
C ALA A 330 8.51 -22.52 -0.97
N GLU A 331 8.61 -22.91 -2.24
CA GLU A 331 9.03 -24.26 -2.60
C GLU A 331 10.56 -24.32 -2.56
N THR A 332 11.10 -25.17 -1.68
CA THR A 332 12.52 -25.49 -1.68
C THR A 332 12.81 -26.34 -2.90
N LEU A 333 13.26 -25.70 -3.98
CA LEU A 333 13.74 -26.39 -5.17
C LEU A 333 15.02 -27.15 -4.80
N VAL A 334 14.91 -28.45 -4.59
CA VAL A 334 16.06 -29.35 -4.55
C VAL A 334 16.48 -29.56 -6.01
N PRO A 335 17.64 -29.04 -6.46
CA PRO A 335 18.03 -29.19 -7.85
C PRO A 335 18.25 -30.67 -8.14
N ASN A 336 17.43 -31.26 -9.00
CA ASN A 336 17.79 -32.53 -9.60
C ASN A 336 18.72 -32.23 -10.78
N ILE A 337 20.03 -32.42 -10.55
CA ILE A 337 21.12 -31.96 -11.43
C ILE A 337 21.21 -32.79 -12.73
N ASP A 338 20.39 -33.83 -12.90
CA ASP A 338 20.41 -34.75 -14.05
C ASP A 338 19.63 -34.25 -15.29
N VAL A 339 19.77 -32.96 -15.65
CA VAL A 339 19.21 -32.46 -16.92
C VAL A 339 20.33 -32.27 -17.93
N ASP A 340 20.40 -33.16 -18.92
CA ASP A 340 21.30 -33.06 -20.06
C ASP A 340 20.72 -32.11 -21.12
N PHE A 341 21.21 -30.87 -21.15
CA PHE A 341 20.75 -29.80 -22.04
C PHE A 341 21.21 -29.97 -23.50
N ALA A 342 22.09 -30.94 -23.79
CA ALA A 342 22.50 -31.24 -25.17
C ALA A 342 21.49 -32.13 -25.90
N ASN A 343 20.55 -32.75 -25.20
CA ASN A 343 19.62 -33.72 -25.76
C ASN A 343 18.25 -33.10 -26.10
N ASN A 344 17.98 -32.91 -27.39
CA ASN A 344 16.75 -32.31 -27.91
C ASN A 344 15.48 -33.14 -27.59
N ASP A 345 15.62 -34.45 -27.33
CA ASP A 345 14.48 -35.34 -27.05
C ASP A 345 13.71 -34.97 -25.78
N GLN A 346 14.40 -34.40 -24.79
CA GLN A 346 13.79 -33.95 -23.53
C GLN A 346 12.89 -32.72 -23.75
N LEU A 347 13.33 -31.80 -24.62
CA LEU A 347 12.60 -30.59 -24.98
C LEU A 347 11.35 -30.92 -25.80
N GLU A 348 11.44 -31.92 -26.68
CA GLU A 348 10.30 -32.41 -27.45
C GLU A 348 9.27 -33.15 -26.58
N LYS A 349 9.71 -34.07 -25.71
CA LYS A 349 8.83 -34.83 -24.81
C LYS A 349 8.04 -33.93 -23.87
N ARG A 350 8.65 -32.85 -23.37
CA ARG A 350 8.01 -31.86 -22.49
C ARG A 350 7.25 -30.76 -23.26
N LYS A 351 7.23 -30.82 -24.59
CA LYS A 351 6.45 -29.94 -25.49
C LYS A 351 6.75 -28.44 -25.34
N PHE A 352 7.98 -28.08 -25.02
CA PHE A 352 8.38 -26.67 -24.86
C PHE A 352 8.25 -25.83 -26.14
N TYR A 353 8.21 -26.47 -27.31
CA TYR A 353 8.02 -25.82 -28.61
C TYR A 353 6.59 -25.32 -28.87
N LEU A 354 5.59 -25.73 -28.07
CA LEU A 354 4.18 -25.35 -28.32
C LEU A 354 3.93 -23.84 -28.28
N ASN A 355 4.69 -23.12 -27.45
CA ASN A 355 4.58 -21.66 -27.32
C ASN A 355 5.61 -20.91 -28.18
N ALA A 356 6.44 -21.63 -28.94
CA ALA A 356 7.44 -21.04 -29.79
C ALA A 356 6.90 -20.83 -31.21
N ARG A 357 7.22 -19.67 -31.79
CA ARG A 357 6.82 -19.36 -33.17
C ARG A 357 7.63 -20.22 -34.14
N MET A 358 6.94 -21.02 -34.97
CA MET A 358 7.59 -21.82 -36.00
C MET A 358 8.27 -20.93 -37.07
N PRO A 359 9.43 -21.32 -37.63
CA PRO A 359 10.19 -20.50 -38.57
C PRO A 359 9.49 -20.51 -39.93
N SER A 360 9.67 -19.44 -40.71
CA SER A 360 9.23 -19.43 -42.10
C SER A 360 10.03 -20.45 -42.95
N PRO A 361 9.46 -20.95 -44.06
CA PRO A 361 10.12 -21.93 -44.92
C PRO A 361 11.52 -21.52 -45.38
N ASP A 362 11.72 -20.22 -45.66
CA ASP A 362 13.02 -19.66 -46.08
C ASP A 362 14.09 -19.78 -44.98
N LYS A 363 13.68 -19.69 -43.71
CA LYS A 363 14.59 -19.82 -42.55
C LYS A 363 14.93 -21.27 -42.25
N LEU A 364 13.96 -22.18 -42.45
CA LEU A 364 14.19 -23.63 -42.38
C LEU A 364 15.19 -24.09 -43.44
N ALA A 365 15.07 -23.59 -44.68
CA ALA A 365 16.02 -23.87 -45.76
C ALA A 365 17.44 -23.34 -45.45
N GLY A 366 17.55 -22.27 -44.66
CA GLY A 366 18.81 -21.75 -44.12
C GLY A 366 19.38 -22.51 -42.92
N GLY A 367 18.80 -23.67 -42.56
CA GLY A 367 19.26 -24.51 -41.45
C GLY A 367 18.80 -24.04 -40.07
N PHE A 368 17.88 -23.07 -39.99
CA PHE A 368 17.36 -22.58 -38.71
C PHE A 368 16.29 -23.52 -38.16
N SER A 369 16.58 -24.16 -37.03
CA SER A 369 15.64 -24.99 -36.28
C SER A 369 15.19 -24.30 -35.00
N VAL A 370 13.89 -24.46 -34.67
CA VAL A 370 13.27 -23.95 -33.43
C VAL A 370 13.93 -24.50 -32.17
N MET A 371 14.50 -25.69 -32.26
CA MET A 371 15.10 -26.38 -31.11
C MET A 371 16.38 -25.70 -30.60
N LEU A 372 17.14 -25.05 -31.49
CA LEU A 372 18.41 -24.40 -31.13
C LEU A 372 18.25 -23.23 -30.14
N PRO A 373 17.39 -22.22 -30.40
CA PRO A 373 17.17 -21.13 -29.46
C PRO A 373 16.44 -21.58 -28.19
N LEU A 374 15.56 -22.59 -28.28
CA LEU A 374 14.87 -23.15 -27.11
C LEU A 374 15.84 -23.84 -26.14
N GLY A 375 16.77 -24.64 -26.64
CA GLY A 375 17.81 -25.26 -25.81
C GLY A 375 18.67 -24.22 -25.09
N ARG A 376 19.07 -23.15 -25.79
CA ARG A 376 19.83 -22.03 -25.19
C ARG A 376 19.03 -21.28 -24.13
N ALA A 377 17.77 -20.98 -24.39
CA ALA A 377 16.92 -20.26 -23.43
C ALA A 377 16.70 -21.07 -22.14
N VAL A 378 16.52 -22.40 -22.26
CA VAL A 378 16.40 -23.29 -21.10
C VAL A 378 17.72 -23.36 -20.32
N GLN A 379 18.86 -23.44 -21.03
CA GLN A 379 20.19 -23.44 -20.41
C GLN A 379 20.45 -22.13 -19.64
N GLU A 380 20.15 -20.98 -20.24
CA GLU A 380 20.31 -19.67 -19.59
C GLU A 380 19.42 -19.54 -18.36
N ALA A 381 18.13 -19.91 -18.45
CA ALA A 381 17.21 -19.88 -17.31
C ALA A 381 17.70 -20.76 -16.15
N PHE A 382 18.25 -21.94 -16.45
CA PHE A 382 18.76 -22.85 -15.43
C PHE A 382 20.05 -22.32 -14.77
N CYS A 383 20.94 -21.71 -15.58
CA CYS A 383 22.15 -21.06 -15.05
C CYS A 383 21.81 -19.83 -14.20
N ASP A 384 20.82 -19.03 -14.59
CA ASP A 384 20.43 -17.82 -13.87
C ASP A 384 19.84 -18.16 -12.49
N VAL A 385 19.01 -19.21 -12.41
CA VAL A 385 18.40 -19.67 -11.16
C VAL A 385 19.41 -20.31 -10.21
N LEU A 386 20.42 -21.03 -10.73
CA LEU A 386 21.38 -21.75 -9.87
C LEU A 386 22.63 -20.95 -9.50
N PHE A 387 23.10 -20.04 -10.35
CA PHE A 387 24.37 -19.34 -10.14
C PHE A 387 24.21 -17.88 -9.65
N ASN A 388 23.02 -17.26 -9.77
CA ASN A 388 22.76 -15.91 -9.25
C ASN A 388 21.97 -15.88 -7.93
N CYS A 389 21.70 -17.03 -7.31
CA CYS A 389 21.25 -17.08 -5.93
C CYS A 389 22.43 -16.79 -4.98
N ASN A 390 22.62 -15.52 -4.61
CA ASN A 390 23.38 -15.18 -3.40
C ASN A 390 22.65 -15.80 -2.19
N LEU A 391 23.16 -16.94 -1.72
CA LEU A 391 22.93 -17.48 -0.38
C LEU A 391 23.49 -16.53 0.68
#